data_AF-A0A2S7PYC3-F1
#
_entry.id   AF-A0A2S7PYC3-F1
#
_cell.length_a   1.000
_cell.length_b   1.000
_cell.length_c   1.000
_cell.angle_alpha   90.00
_cell.angle_beta   90.00
_cell.angle_gamma   90.00
#
_symmetry.space_group_name_H-M   'P 1'
#
loop_
_entity.id
_entity.type
_entity.pdbx_description
1 polymer ?
#
loop_
_entity_poly.entity_id
_entity_poly.type
_entity_poly.pdbx_seq_one_letter_code
_entity_poly.pdbx_strand_id
1 'polypeptide(L)'
;MTVVESVKSAIGLSTSPSNTATRQEMSDAKLPLAYRDSCAGLLIPLNRCRYEEYYLPWKCERELTLGVQTERHSYEKCQYEEFKKRVAKMDELREAKGGARSN
;
A
#
# COMPACT_ATOMS: atom_id res chain seq x y z
N MET A 1 -5.59 -6.98 27.51
CA MET A 1 -5.84 -5.90 26.53
C MET A 1 -6.36 -4.70 27.31
N THR A 2 -5.71 -3.55 27.14
CA THR A 2 -6.12 -2.34 27.86
C THR A 2 -7.36 -1.75 27.20
N VAL A 3 -8.19 -1.03 27.97
CA VAL A 3 -9.42 -0.37 27.46
C VAL A 3 -9.10 0.54 26.24
N VAL A 4 -7.88 1.07 26.20
CA VAL A 4 -7.35 1.89 25.10
C VAL A 4 -7.21 1.10 23.79
N GLU A 5 -6.85 -0.18 23.84
CA GLU A 5 -6.74 -1.04 22.64
C GLU A 5 -8.12 -1.37 22.06
N SER A 6 -9.13 -1.59 22.93
CA SER A 6 -10.51 -1.83 22.51
C SER A 6 -11.12 -0.61 21.82
N VAL A 7 -10.86 0.59 22.36
CA VAL A 7 -11.30 1.85 21.76
C VAL A 7 -10.58 2.08 20.41
N LYS A 8 -9.27 1.87 20.31
CA LYS A 8 -8.57 1.96 19.00
C LYS A 8 -9.13 1.00 17.95
N SER A 9 -9.48 -0.22 18.34
CA SER A 9 -10.11 -1.20 17.45
C SER A 9 -11.50 -0.77 17.01
N ALA A 10 -12.33 -0.24 17.93
CA ALA A 10 -13.69 0.22 17.65
C ALA A 10 -13.75 1.44 16.72
N ILE A 11 -12.73 2.31 16.73
CA ILE A 11 -12.64 3.48 15.85
C ILE A 11 -11.83 3.16 14.56
N GLY A 12 -11.42 1.91 14.35
CA GLY A 12 -10.67 1.49 13.16
C GLY A 12 -9.26 2.10 13.04
N LEU A 13 -8.71 2.64 14.14
CA LEU A 13 -7.39 3.28 14.14
C LEU A 13 -6.29 2.26 14.48
N SER A 14 -5.99 1.38 13.52
CA SER A 14 -4.79 0.55 13.59
C SER A 14 -3.54 1.42 13.59
N THR A 15 -2.60 1.21 14.53
CA THR A 15 -1.31 1.94 14.61
C THR A 15 -0.30 1.47 13.56
N SER A 16 -0.80 0.97 12.43
CA SER A 16 -0.02 0.69 11.22
C SER A 16 -0.26 1.86 10.27
N PRO A 17 0.75 2.33 9.50
CA PRO A 17 0.49 3.31 8.45
C PRO A 17 -0.67 2.78 7.61
N SER A 18 -1.77 3.53 7.57
CA SER A 18 -2.90 3.19 6.73
C SER A 18 -2.38 3.11 5.29
N ASN A 19 -2.40 1.91 4.70
CA ASN A 19 -1.99 1.71 3.31
C ASN A 19 -2.82 2.59 2.35
N THR A 20 -4.01 3.02 2.81
CA THR A 20 -4.93 3.88 2.09
C THR A 20 -4.75 5.35 2.50
N ALA A 21 -4.37 6.19 1.53
CA ALA A 21 -4.38 7.65 1.66
C ALA A 21 -5.77 8.21 1.33
N THR A 22 -6.11 9.36 1.89
CA THR A 22 -7.32 10.08 1.50
C THR A 22 -7.19 10.65 0.09
N ARG A 23 -8.32 10.93 -0.56
CA ARG A 23 -8.34 11.53 -1.91
C ARG A 23 -7.62 12.89 -1.95
N GLN A 24 -7.77 13.67 -0.87
CA GLN A 24 -7.12 14.97 -0.73
C GLN A 24 -5.59 14.79 -0.65
N GLU A 25 -5.10 13.91 0.23
CA GLU A 25 -3.67 13.60 0.37
C GLU A 25 -3.03 13.12 -0.94
N MET A 26 -3.72 12.27 -1.71
CA MET A 26 -3.22 11.81 -3.02
C MET A 26 -3.16 12.94 -4.05
N SER A 27 -4.07 13.92 -3.97
CA SER A 27 -4.08 15.10 -4.82
C SER A 27 -2.95 16.05 -4.45
N ASP A 28 -2.76 16.31 -3.15
CA ASP A 28 -1.73 17.19 -2.61
C ASP A 28 -0.33 16.63 -2.90
N ALA A 29 -0.16 15.31 -2.81
CA ALA A 29 1.05 14.59 -3.20
C ALA A 29 1.23 14.45 -4.73
N LYS A 30 0.31 15.00 -5.53
CA LYS A 30 0.36 15.00 -7.01
C LYS A 30 0.58 13.61 -7.63
N LEU A 31 -0.04 12.58 -7.05
CA LEU A 31 0.09 11.22 -7.57
C LEU A 31 -0.57 11.09 -8.96
N PRO A 32 0.09 10.44 -9.94
CA PRO A 32 -0.54 10.06 -11.20
C PRO A 32 -1.71 9.12 -10.98
N LEU A 33 -2.73 9.16 -11.86
CA LEU A 33 -3.96 8.37 -11.70
C LEU A 33 -3.71 6.87 -11.54
N ALA A 34 -2.70 6.32 -12.22
CA ALA A 34 -2.34 4.91 -12.14
C ALA A 34 -1.92 4.44 -10.74
N TYR A 35 -1.42 5.35 -9.89
CA TYR A 35 -0.92 5.04 -8.55
C TYR A 35 -1.85 5.51 -7.42
N ARG A 36 -3.09 5.91 -7.76
CA ARG A 36 -4.12 6.28 -6.79
C ARG A 36 -4.94 5.07 -6.39
N ASP A 37 -4.26 4.04 -5.91
CA ASP A 37 -4.83 2.76 -5.52
C ASP A 37 -4.87 2.60 -3.99
N SER A 38 -5.25 1.41 -3.53
CA SER A 38 -5.30 1.09 -2.10
C SER A 38 -3.94 1.08 -1.39
N CYS A 39 -2.84 1.21 -2.13
CA CYS A 39 -1.46 1.22 -1.62
C CYS A 39 -0.83 2.62 -1.65
N ALA A 40 -1.57 3.65 -2.09
CA ALA A 40 -1.06 5.01 -2.24
C ALA A 40 -0.53 5.63 -0.94
N GLY A 41 -1.03 5.20 0.23
CA GLY A 41 -0.55 5.66 1.53
C GLY A 41 0.92 5.32 1.81
N LEU A 42 1.43 4.21 1.25
CA LEU A 42 2.84 3.83 1.33
C LEU A 42 3.70 4.53 0.26
N LEU A 43 3.09 4.95 -0.85
CA LEU A 43 3.80 5.58 -1.96
C LEU A 43 4.15 7.05 -1.67
N ILE A 44 3.29 7.77 -0.95
CA ILE A 44 3.54 9.18 -0.55
C ILE A 44 4.85 9.32 0.24
N PRO A 45 5.08 8.59 1.36
CA PRO A 45 6.34 8.68 2.10
C PRO A 45 7.54 8.18 1.29
N LEU A 46 7.37 7.11 0.49
CA LEU A 46 8.42 6.62 -0.40
C LEU A 46 8.88 7.67 -1.42
N ASN A 47 7.93 8.39 -2.03
CA ASN A 47 8.26 9.46 -2.98
C ASN A 47 8.94 10.63 -2.27
N ARG A 48 8.56 10.96 -1.03
CA ARG A 48 9.25 11.96 -0.23
C ARG A 48 10.71 11.56 0.03
N CYS A 49 10.96 10.33 0.47
CA CYS A 49 12.32 9.81 0.66
C CYS A 49 13.13 9.87 -0.65
N ARG A 50 12.53 9.49 -1.79
CA ARG A 50 13.19 9.55 -3.10
C ARG A 50 13.64 10.96 -3.46
N TYR A 51 12.82 11.98 -3.20
CA TYR A 51 13.20 13.36 -3.45
C TYR A 51 14.30 13.84 -2.49
N GLU A 52 14.18 13.54 -1.20
CA GLU A 52 15.15 13.96 -0.18
C GLU A 52 16.54 13.30 -0.37
N GLU A 53 16.56 12.04 -0.80
CA GLU A 53 17.79 11.25 -1.00
C GLU A 53 18.22 11.16 -2.47
N TYR A 54 17.72 12.04 -3.34
CA TYR A 54 18.08 12.12 -4.76
C TYR A 54 17.99 10.79 -5.51
N TYR A 55 16.97 9.98 -5.19
CA TYR A 55 16.70 8.68 -5.81
C TYR A 55 17.85 7.67 -5.69
N LEU A 56 18.73 7.83 -4.69
CA LEU A 56 19.81 6.88 -4.45
C LEU A 56 19.24 5.51 -4.05
N PRO A 57 19.66 4.41 -4.71
CA PRO A 57 18.99 3.12 -4.57
C PRO A 57 19.05 2.55 -3.14
N TRP A 58 20.14 2.81 -2.40
CA TRP A 58 20.40 2.23 -1.07
C TRP A 58 19.80 3.01 0.12
N LYS A 59 19.22 4.20 -0.08
CA LYS A 59 18.77 5.08 1.02
C LYS A 59 17.34 4.79 1.49
N CYS A 60 16.40 4.68 0.57
CA CYS A 60 14.99 4.37 0.87
C CYS A 60 14.71 2.87 1.07
N GLU A 61 15.77 2.08 1.32
CA GLU A 61 15.69 0.68 1.70
C GLU A 61 15.82 0.49 3.23
N ARG A 62 16.42 1.42 3.97
CA ARG A 62 16.80 1.16 5.37
C ARG A 62 16.72 2.42 6.21
N GLU A 63 15.58 2.68 6.84
CA GLU A 63 15.55 3.63 7.95
C GLU A 63 15.81 2.86 9.26
N LEU A 64 17.10 2.75 9.61
CA LEU A 64 17.60 2.02 10.78
C LEU A 64 17.33 2.76 12.11
N THR A 65 16.62 3.87 12.10
CA THR A 65 16.39 4.66 13.32
C THR A 65 15.09 4.35 14.02
N LEU A 66 14.11 3.66 13.43
CA LEU A 66 12.84 3.35 14.10
C LEU A 66 12.06 2.18 13.44
N GLY A 67 12.68 1.02 13.20
CA GLY A 67 11.95 -0.24 12.96
C GLY A 67 10.92 -0.27 11.82
N VAL A 68 11.07 0.55 10.77
CA VAL A 68 10.18 0.56 9.61
C VAL A 68 10.74 -0.37 8.54
N GLN A 69 9.99 -1.44 8.26
CA GLN A 69 10.11 -2.27 7.07
C GLN A 69 10.30 -1.40 5.81
N THR A 70 11.51 -1.38 5.23
CA THR A 70 11.84 -1.05 3.82
C THR A 70 10.69 -0.35 3.07
N GLU A 71 10.60 0.99 3.06
CA GLU A 71 9.46 1.71 2.46
C GLU A 71 9.17 1.31 1.01
N ARG A 72 10.22 0.94 0.25
CA ARG A 72 10.06 0.38 -1.10
C ARG A 72 9.43 -1.00 -1.10
N HIS A 73 9.93 -1.91 -0.26
CA HIS A 73 9.44 -3.29 -0.22
C HIS A 73 8.05 -3.41 0.42
N SER A 74 7.71 -2.53 1.37
CA SER A 74 6.36 -2.48 1.94
C SER A 74 5.34 -2.07 0.86
N TYR A 75 5.66 -1.06 0.04
CA TYR A 75 4.84 -0.69 -1.12
C TYR A 75 4.72 -1.83 -2.14
N GLU A 76 5.84 -2.48 -2.50
CA GLU A 76 5.84 -3.62 -3.43
C GLU A 76 5.05 -4.82 -2.89
N LYS A 77 5.15 -5.10 -1.59
CA LYS A 77 4.37 -6.14 -0.93
C LYS A 77 2.88 -5.83 -0.98
N CYS A 78 2.48 -4.58 -0.74
CA CYS A 78 1.08 -4.16 -0.87
C CYS A 78 0.56 -4.38 -2.30
N GLN A 79 1.34 -3.98 -3.32
CA GLN A 79 1.00 -4.22 -4.73
C GLN A 79 0.87 -5.71 -5.05
N TYR A 80 1.76 -6.53 -4.50
CA TYR A 80 1.72 -7.98 -4.69
C TYR A 80 0.48 -8.63 -4.06
N GLU A 81 0.09 -8.19 -2.87
CA GLU A 81 -1.15 -8.64 -2.23
C GLU A 81 -2.41 -8.19 -3.01
N GLU A 82 -2.39 -6.98 -3.56
CA GLU A 82 -3.47 -6.45 -4.42
C GLU A 82 -3.56 -7.23 -5.74
N PHE A 83 -2.42 -7.58 -6.34
CA PHE A 83 -2.34 -8.47 -7.49
C PHE A 83 -2.92 -9.86 -7.19
N LYS A 84 -2.59 -10.47 -6.04
CA LYS A 84 -3.15 -11.77 -5.64
C LYS A 84 -4.68 -11.72 -5.53
N LYS A 85 -5.25 -10.64 -5.00
CA LYS A 85 -6.70 -10.44 -4.95
C LYS A 85 -7.30 -10.39 -6.37
N ARG A 86 -6.62 -9.73 -7.30
CA ARG A 86 -7.05 -9.68 -8.72
C ARG A 86 -6.96 -11.04 -9.40
N VAL A 87 -5.94 -11.84 -9.12
CA VAL A 87 -5.83 -13.22 -9.62
C VAL A 87 -6.97 -14.09 -9.08
N ALA A 88 -7.22 -14.06 -7.77
CA ALA A 88 -8.33 -14.80 -7.17
C ALA A 88 -9.68 -14.43 -7.81
N LYS A 89 -9.95 -13.13 -8.01
CA LYS A 89 -11.15 -12.67 -8.73
C LYS A 89 -11.21 -13.16 -10.17
N MET A 90 -10.08 -13.22 -10.87
CA MET A 90 -10.05 -13.75 -12.23
C MET A 90 -10.31 -15.25 -12.28
N ASP A 91 -9.82 -16.01 -11.29
CA ASP A 91 -10.09 -17.45 -11.20
C ASP A 91 -11.57 -17.72 -10.90
N GLU A 92 -12.20 -16.96 -9.98
CA GLU A 92 -13.65 -16.99 -9.76
C GLU A 92 -14.45 -16.73 -11.05
N LEU A 93 -14.05 -15.73 -11.83
CA LEU A 93 -14.70 -15.41 -13.10
C LEU A 93 -14.49 -16.48 -14.18
N ARG A 94 -13.36 -17.19 -14.17
CA ARG A 94 -13.07 -18.29 -15.10
C ARG A 94 -13.87 -19.54 -14.74
N GLU A 95 -13.99 -19.86 -13.45
CA GLU A 95 -14.85 -20.94 -12.96
C GLU A 95 -16.31 -20.69 -13.36
N ALA A 96 -16.82 -19.47 -13.15
CA ALA A 96 -18.16 -19.07 -13.57
C ALA A 96 -18.40 -19.17 -15.08
N LYS A 97 -17.35 -19.06 -15.90
CA LYS A 97 -17.40 -19.17 -17.37
C LYS A 97 -17.05 -20.56 -17.91
N GLY A 98 -16.98 -21.58 -17.05
CA GLY A 98 -16.66 -22.95 -17.46
C GLY A 98 -15.24 -23.12 -18.01
N GLY A 99 -14.28 -22.32 -17.55
CA GLY A 99 -12.88 -22.40 -17.98
C GLY A 99 -12.54 -21.64 -19.26
N ALA A 100 -13.52 -20.96 -19.88
CA ALA A 100 -13.29 -20.15 -21.07
C ALA A 100 -12.40 -18.93 -20.74
N ARG A 101 -11.29 -18.78 -21.49
CA ARG A 101 -10.40 -17.63 -21.38
C ARG A 101 -11.06 -16.45 -22.10
N SER A 102 -11.20 -15.30 -21.45
CA SER A 102 -11.92 -14.13 -21.98
C SER A 102 -11.09 -13.27 -22.93
N ASN A 103 -10.32 -13.89 -23.83
CA ASN A 103 -9.49 -13.19 -24.82
C ASN A 103 -10.03 -13.41 -26.23
#